data_AF-K1LHE0-F1
#
_entry.id   AF-K1LHE0-F1
#
_cell.length_a   1.000
_cell.length_b   1.000
_cell.length_c   1.000
_cell.angle_alpha   90.00
_cell.angle_beta   90.00
_cell.angle_gamma   90.00
#
_symmetry.space_group_name_H-M   'P 1'
#
loop_
_entity.id
_entity.type
_entity.pdbx_description
1 polymer ?
#
loop_
_entity_poly.entity_id
_entity_poly.type
_entity_poly.pdbx_seq_one_letter_code
_entity_poly.pdbx_strand_id
1 'polypeptide(L)' 'MLDFARQIKEATGLMTIGVGLITSSDMATYALENDDCDFVAFGRELLRNPNLVMDIAKERKVEEIVHQAYNRAYR' A
#
# COMPACT_ATOMS: atom_id res chain seq x y z
N MET A 1 9.26 11.50 -1.73
CA MET A 1 7.88 12.04 -1.86
C MET A 1 7.05 11.77 -0.62
N LEU A 2 7.29 10.65 0.09
CA LEU A 2 6.68 10.40 1.40
C LEU A 2 6.89 11.55 2.40
N ASP A 3 8.08 12.17 2.44
CA ASP A 3 8.34 13.33 3.30
C ASP A 3 7.38 14.51 3.08
N PHE A 4 6.94 14.74 1.84
CA PHE A 4 5.98 15.81 1.56
C PHE A 4 4.59 15.45 2.07
N ALA A 5 4.17 14.18 1.97
CA ALA A 5 2.90 13.73 2.53
C ALA A 5 2.86 13.93 4.05
N ARG A 6 3.97 13.60 4.74
CA ARG A 6 4.11 13.86 6.17
C ARG A 6 4.05 15.35 6.51
N GLN A 7 4.86 16.18 5.84
CA GLN A 7 4.91 17.62 6.09
C GLN A 7 3.53 18.27 5.89
N ILE A 8 2.78 17.88 4.86
CA ILE A 8 1.43 18.40 4.61
C ILE A 8 0.47 17.92 5.69
N LYS A 9 0.54 16.65 6.10
CA LYS A 9 -0.28 16.09 7.17
C LYS A 9 -0.06 16.85 8.48
N GLU A 10 1.19 16.99 8.91
CA GLU A 10 1.56 17.70 10.14
C GLU A 10 1.14 19.17 10.12
N ALA A 11 1.33 19.85 8.98
CA ALA A 11 1.04 21.28 8.86
C ALA A 11 -0.47 21.60 8.76
N THR A 12 -1.28 20.68 8.22
CA THR A 12 -2.69 20.96 7.90
C THR A 12 -3.70 20.14 8.70
N GLY A 13 -3.27 19.01 9.28
CA GLY A 13 -4.15 18.02 9.92
C GLY A 13 -5.08 17.28 8.95
N LEU A 14 -4.90 17.47 7.63
CA LEU A 14 -5.68 16.78 6.61
C LEU A 14 -5.07 15.41 6.29
N MET A 15 -5.91 14.47 5.89
CA MET A 15 -5.44 13.15 5.45
C MET A 15 -4.58 13.26 4.20
N THR A 16 -3.48 12.51 4.15
CA THR A 16 -2.56 12.50 3.01
C THR A 16 -2.32 11.09 2.45
N ILE A 17 -1.94 11.04 1.18
CA ILE A 17 -1.57 9.80 0.49
C ILE A 17 -0.08 9.85 0.15
N GLY A 18 0.70 8.92 0.70
CA GLY A 18 2.11 8.72 0.37
C GLY A 18 2.27 8.00 -0.97
N VAL A 19 3.18 8.48 -1.82
CA VAL A 19 3.48 7.88 -3.12
C VAL A 19 4.97 8.03 -3.46
N GLY A 20 5.44 7.25 -4.42
CA GLY A 20 6.74 7.41 -5.06
C GLY A 20 7.78 6.42 -4.56
N LEU A 21 8.22 5.52 -5.44
CA LEU A 21 9.20 4.44 -5.17
C LEU A 21 8.81 3.50 -4.02
N ILE A 22 7.53 3.42 -3.68
CA ILE A 22 7.00 2.38 -2.79
C ILE A 22 6.75 1.14 -3.65
N THR A 23 7.51 0.07 -3.41
CA THR A 23 7.50 -1.15 -4.24
C THR A 23 7.33 -2.44 -3.44
N SER A 24 7.14 -2.35 -2.12
CA SER A 24 6.90 -3.54 -1.28
C SER A 24 5.84 -3.28 -0.22
N SER A 25 5.25 -4.37 0.28
CA SER A 25 4.28 -4.33 1.38
C SER A 25 4.91 -3.76 2.66
N ASP A 26 6.17 -4.08 2.94
CA ASP A 26 6.90 -3.60 4.11
C ASP A 26 7.13 -2.10 4.08
N MET A 27 7.53 -1.54 2.93
CA MET A 27 7.68 -0.09 2.78
C MET A 27 6.35 0.64 2.99
N ALA A 28 5.26 0.09 2.44
CA ALA A 28 3.93 0.66 2.63
C ALA A 28 3.49 0.58 4.10
N THR A 29 3.71 -0.55 4.76
CA THR A 29 3.35 -0.76 6.17
C THR A 29 4.15 0.19 7.07
N TYR A 30 5.46 0.31 6.86
CA TYR A 30 6.32 1.23 7.60
C TYR A 30 5.85 2.68 7.48
N ALA A 31 5.47 3.13 6.28
CA ALA A 31 4.96 4.48 6.06
C ALA A 31 3.64 4.74 6.80
N LEU A 32 2.77 3.73 6.93
CA LEU A 32 1.51 3.83 7.67
C LEU A 32 1.73 3.77 9.19
N GLU A 33 2.56 2.84 9.66
CA GLU A 33 2.83 2.64 11.10
C GLU A 33 3.56 3.83 11.73
N ASN A 34 4.40 4.53 10.95
CA ASN A 34 5.07 5.76 11.41
C ASN A 34 4.22 7.02 11.26
N ASP A 35 2.98 6.91 10.80
CA ASP A 35 2.09 8.04 10.55
C ASP A 35 2.63 9.05 9.52
N ASP A 36 3.53 8.61 8.61
CA ASP A 36 4.05 9.47 7.53
C ASP A 36 2.95 9.85 6.52
N CYS A 37 1.89 9.04 6.42
CA CYS A 37 0.69 9.28 5.61
C CYS A 37 -0.48 8.40 6.07
N ASP A 38 -1.70 8.72 5.64
CA ASP A 38 -2.91 7.93 5.97
C ASP A 38 -3.19 6.80 4.98
N PHE A 39 -2.73 6.97 3.74
CA PHE A 39 -2.87 5.97 2.68
C PHE A 39 -1.58 5.89 1.86
N VAL A 40 -1.37 4.74 1.22
CA VAL A 40 -0.25 4.52 0.31
C VAL A 40 -0.77 4.25 -1.11
N ALA A 41 -0.18 4.92 -2.09
CA ALA A 41 -0.43 4.68 -3.50
C ALA A 41 0.75 3.96 -4.16
N PHE A 42 0.45 2.86 -4.85
CA PHE A 42 1.38 2.19 -5.75
C PHE A 42 1.21 2.73 -7.17
N GLY A 43 2.31 3.05 -7.83
CA GLY A 43 2.30 3.56 -9.22
C GLY A 43 2.78 2.50 -10.20
N ARG A 44 4.04 2.60 -10.62
CA ARG A 44 4.68 1.66 -11.56
C ARG A 44 4.65 0.21 -11.08
N GLU A 45 4.58 -0.03 -9.78
CA GLU A 45 4.48 -1.40 -9.24
C GLU A 45 3.19 -2.09 -9.68
N LEU A 46 2.05 -1.38 -9.62
CA LEU A 46 0.78 -1.89 -10.15
C LEU A 46 0.79 -2.08 -11.67
N LEU A 47 1.58 -1.29 -12.40
CA LEU A 47 1.73 -1.47 -13.85
C LEU A 47 2.56 -2.70 -14.21
N ARG A 48 3.54 -3.07 -13.37
CA ARG A 48 4.34 -4.29 -13.55
C ARG A 48 3.56 -5.53 -13.15
N ASN A 49 2.76 -5.42 -12.10
CA ASN A 49 1.95 -6.50 -11.57
C ASN A 49 0.55 -6.00 -11.20
N PRO A 50 -0.46 -6.25 -12.05
CA PRO A 50 -1.84 -5.83 -11.75
C PRO A 50 -2.45 -6.59 -10.57
N ASN A 51 -1.90 -7.75 -10.20
CA ASN A 51 -2.35 -8.55 -9.06
C ASN A 51 -1.62 -8.22 -7.75
N LEU A 52 -0.83 -7.13 -7.71
CA LEU A 52 -0.02 -6.74 -6.55
C LEU A 52 -0.79 -6.82 -5.23
N VAL A 53 -2.04 -6.33 -5.18
CA VAL A 53 -2.85 -6.35 -3.97
C VAL A 53 -3.15 -7.77 -3.50
N MET A 54 -3.40 -8.70 -4.42
CA MET A 54 -3.65 -10.12 -4.09
C MET A 54 -2.36 -10.81 -3.62
N ASP A 55 -1.22 -10.47 -4.24
CA ASP A 55 0.08 -10.98 -3.82
C ASP A 55 0.43 -10.49 -2.40
N ILE A 56 0.18 -9.20 -2.11
CA ILE A 56 0.32 -8.63 -0.76
C ILE A 56 -0.65 -9.29 0.22
N ALA A 57 -1.91 -9.54 -0.19
CA ALA A 57 -2.92 -10.20 0.65
C ALA A 57 -2.42 -11.58 1.10
N LYS A 58 -1.87 -12.36 0.17
CA LYS A 58 -1.27 -13.67 0.45
C LYS A 58 -0.04 -13.56 1.34
N GLU A 59 0.87 -12.62 1.04
CA GLU A 59 2.06 -12.35 1.85
C GLU A 59 1.70 -12.03 3.32
N ARG A 60 0.66 -11.22 3.52
CA ARG A 60 0.18 -10.76 4.84
C ARG A 60 -0.85 -11.68 5.48
N LYS A 61 -1.20 -12.80 4.84
CA LYS A 61 -2.21 -13.77 5.31
C LYS A 61 -3.59 -13.16 5.54
N VAL A 62 -3.99 -12.23 4.67
CA VAL A 62 -5.32 -11.61 4.62
C VAL A 62 -6.06 -12.14 3.40
N GLU A 63 -6.24 -13.45 3.34
CA GLU A 63 -6.78 -14.13 2.15
C GLU A 63 -8.28 -13.86 1.94
N GLU A 64 -8.97 -13.31 2.95
CA GLU A 64 -10.41 -13.01 2.90
C GLU A 64 -10.77 -11.95 1.87
N ILE A 65 -9.83 -11.08 1.49
CA ILE A 65 -10.05 -10.04 0.48
C ILE A 65 -9.88 -10.57 -0.96
N VAL A 66 -9.40 -11.79 -1.13
CA VAL A 66 -9.24 -12.41 -2.46
C VAL A 66 -10.62 -12.79 -3.00
N HIS A 67 -10.91 -12.36 -4.22
CA HIS A 67 -12.18 -12.70 -4.88
C HIS A 67 -12.30 -14.21 -5.08
N GLN A 68 -13.50 -14.77 -4.86
CA GLN A 68 -13.76 -16.22 -4.88
C GLN A 68 -13.21 -16.94 -6.12
N ALA A 69 -13.30 -16.31 -7.29
CA ALA A 69 -12.79 -16.85 -8.55
C ALA A 69 -11.27 -17.15 -8.54
N TYR A 70 -10.50 -16.47 -7.68
CA TYR A 70 -9.05 -16.60 -7.58
C TYR A 70 -8.57 -17.40 -6.38
N ASN A 71 -9.47 -17.93 -5.55
CA ASN A 71 -9.12 -18.72 -4.37
C ASN A 71 -8.14 -19.85 -4.69
N ARG A 72 -8.27 -20.53 -5.83
CA ARG A 72 -7.38 -21.65 -6.20
C ARG A 72 -5.91 -21.27 -6.43
N ALA A 73 -5.63 -19.99 -6.70
CA ALA A 73 -4.27 -19.51 -6.94
C ALA A 73 -3.63 -18.92 -5.66
N TYR A 74 -4.47 -18.40 -4.76
CA TYR A 74 -4.06 -17.61 -3.61
C TYR A 74 -4.32 -18.27 -2.25
N ARG A 75 -5.09 -19.36 -2.20
CA ARG A 75 -5.39 -20.19 -1.02
C ARG A 75 -4.72 -21.56 -1.11
#